data_AF-A0A645FZ22-F1
#
_entry.id   AF-A0A645FZ22-F1
#
_cell.length_a   1.000
_cell.length_b   1.000
_cell.length_c   1.000
_cell.angle_alpha   90.00
_cell.angle_beta   90.00
_cell.angle_gamma   90.00
#
_symmetry.space_group_name_H-M   'P 1'
#
loop_
_entity.id
_entity.type
_entity.pdbx_description
1 polymer ?
#
loop_
_entity_poly.entity_id
_entity_poly.type
_entity_poly.pdbx_seq_one_letter_code
_entity_poly.pdbx_strand_id
1 'polypeptide(L)'
;MRTIGVSSTLDVIKHGILPCIVLSFSNLSVYMRYIRSSTISQLEEDYVVTQYAYGASTKKVLFKHVFKNTLLPVITILGMSLPQLISGAFITETVFGWPGMGQLGIKSIFSFDYPVIMGITIFSSLMLILGNLVADVLYAKVDPRIKN
;
A
#
# COMPACT_ATOMS: atom_id res chain seq x y z
N MET A 1 11.68 -11.67 -16.15
CA MET A 1 12.96 -12.32 -16.49
C MET A 1 12.81 -13.82 -16.29
N ARG A 2 12.96 -14.63 -17.34
CA ARG A 2 13.03 -16.10 -17.23
C ARG A 2 14.43 -16.50 -17.63
N THR A 3 15.03 -17.42 -16.89
CA THR A 3 16.22 -18.12 -17.37
C THR A 3 15.82 -18.85 -18.66
N ILE A 4 16.50 -18.56 -19.76
CA ILE A 4 16.27 -19.24 -21.04
C ILE A 4 16.47 -20.74 -20.84
N GLY A 5 15.40 -21.53 -21.04
CA GLY A 5 15.43 -23.00 -20.91
C GLY A 5 14.83 -23.58 -19.62
N VAL A 6 14.37 -22.78 -18.65
CA VAL A 6 13.75 -23.28 -17.41
C VAL A 6 12.40 -22.62 -17.17
N SER A 7 11.32 -23.42 -17.17
CA SER A 7 9.94 -22.98 -16.90
C SER A 7 9.50 -23.26 -15.46
N SER A 8 10.39 -23.10 -14.49
CA SER A 8 10.11 -23.41 -13.09
C SER A 8 9.64 -22.17 -12.33
N THR A 9 8.56 -22.31 -11.55
CA THR A 9 7.97 -21.24 -10.73
C THR A 9 8.96 -20.66 -9.70
N LEU A 10 9.93 -21.48 -9.26
CA LEU A 10 11.02 -21.07 -8.38
C LEU A 10 11.94 -20.00 -8.96
N ASP A 11 12.18 -20.00 -10.28
CA ASP A 11 13.01 -18.98 -10.93
C ASP A 11 12.30 -17.63 -10.98
N VAL A 12 10.98 -17.64 -11.18
CA VAL A 12 10.16 -16.41 -11.18
C VAL A 12 10.19 -15.77 -9.80
N ILE A 13 10.07 -16.57 -8.73
CA ILE A 13 10.12 -16.08 -7.35
C ILE A 13 11.51 -15.51 -7.03
N LYS A 14 12.60 -16.20 -7.38
CA LYS A 14 13.97 -15.70 -7.14
C LYS A 14 14.24 -14.36 -7.82
N HIS A 15 13.80 -14.19 -9.07
CA HIS A 15 13.97 -12.93 -9.80
C HIS A 15 13.02 -11.82 -9.31
N GLY A 16 11.95 -12.17 -8.59
CA GLY A 16 11.00 -11.22 -7.98
C GLY A 16 11.44 -10.65 -6.62
N ILE A 17 12.38 -11.31 -5.92
CA ILE A 17 12.80 -10.88 -4.57
C ILE A 17 13.45 -9.49 -4.57
N LEU A 18 14.40 -9.23 -5.48
CA LEU A 18 15.10 -7.94 -5.53
C LEU A 18 14.15 -6.76 -5.85
N PRO A 19 13.30 -6.84 -6.89
CA PRO A 19 12.30 -5.82 -7.17
C PRO A 19 11.35 -5.58 -5.99
N CYS A 20 10.88 -6.65 -5.33
CA CYS A 20 10.00 -6.54 -4.18
C CYS A 20 10.67 -5.84 -2.99
N ILE A 21 11.94 -6.14 -2.72
CA ILE A 21 12.70 -5.48 -1.64
C ILE A 21 12.85 -4.00 -1.95
N VAL A 22 13.23 -3.62 -3.16
CA VAL A 22 13.41 -2.21 -3.56
C VAL A 22 12.09 -1.44 -3.46
N LEU A 23 10.99 -2.02 -3.97
CA LEU A 23 9.65 -1.43 -3.87
C LEU A 23 9.17 -1.30 -2.41
N SER A 24 9.50 -2.29 -1.57
CA SER A 24 9.16 -2.24 -0.15
C SER A 24 9.94 -1.14 0.55
N PHE A 25 11.25 -1.04 0.28
CA PHE A 25 12.13 -0.06 0.90
C PHE A 25 11.74 1.38 0.54
N SER A 26 11.34 1.64 -0.71
CA SER A 26 10.92 2.99 -1.14
C SER A 26 9.68 3.49 -0.40
N ASN A 27 8.75 2.59 -0.07
CA ASN A 27 7.51 2.96 0.62
C ASN A 27 7.64 2.87 2.15
N LEU A 28 8.60 2.09 2.67
CA LEU A 28 8.79 1.87 4.11
C LEU A 28 8.99 3.18 4.88
N SER A 29 9.78 4.11 4.35
CA SER A 29 10.06 5.39 5.00
C SER A 29 8.82 6.25 5.18
N VAL A 30 7.94 6.26 4.18
CA VAL A 30 6.67 6.99 4.21
C VAL A 30 5.74 6.35 5.25
N TYR A 31 5.57 5.03 5.19
CA TYR A 31 4.75 4.30 6.16
C TYR A 31 5.20 4.49 7.60
N MET A 32 6.51 4.40 7.88
CA MET A 32 7.06 4.63 9.22
C MET A 32 6.76 6.05 9.73
N ARG A 33 6.93 7.06 8.87
CA ARG A 33 6.65 8.46 9.24
C ARG A 33 5.17 8.67 9.54
N TYR A 34 4.28 8.11 8.73
CA TYR A 34 2.83 8.20 8.96
C TYR A 34 2.41 7.50 10.25
N ILE A 35 2.82 6.24 10.45
CA ILE A 35 2.48 5.47 11.66
C ILE A 35 2.98 6.20 12.91
N ARG A 36 4.22 6.72 12.88
CA ARG A 36 4.78 7.48 14.01
C ARG A 36 3.98 8.74 14.27
N SER A 37 3.67 9.54 13.24
CA SER A 37 2.89 10.77 13.39
C SER A 37 1.51 10.49 13.97
N SER A 38 0.81 9.50 13.42
CA SER A 38 -0.52 9.12 13.89
C SER A 38 -0.50 8.54 15.31
N THR A 39 0.55 7.82 15.69
CA THR A 39 0.73 7.34 17.07
C THR A 39 0.90 8.50 18.05
N ILE A 40 1.70 9.52 17.69
CA ILE A 40 1.92 10.70 18.54
C ILE A 40 0.60 11.46 18.74
N SER A 41 -0.12 11.76 17.65
CA SER A 41 -1.42 12.46 17.74
C SER A 41 -2.44 11.69 18.57
N GLN A 42 -2.41 10.36 18.51
CA GLN A 42 -3.33 9.52 19.28
C GLN A 42 -3.00 9.42 20.77
N LEU A 43 -1.73 9.60 21.15
CA LEU A 43 -1.32 9.64 22.55
C LEU A 43 -1.72 10.93 23.26
N GLU A 44 -1.95 12.01 22.51
CA GLU A 44 -2.39 13.31 23.02
C GLU A 44 -3.91 13.38 23.27
N GLU A 45 -4.65 12.34 22.91
CA GLU A 45 -6.11 12.36 22.91
C GLU A 45 -6.70 11.95 24.28
N ASP A 46 -7.82 12.56 24.67
CA ASP A 46 -8.39 12.47 26.04
C ASP A 46 -8.70 11.04 26.50
N TYR A 47 -9.02 10.13 25.57
CA TYR A 47 -9.28 8.72 25.91
C TYR A 47 -8.01 8.02 26.43
N VAL A 48 -6.83 8.42 25.97
CA VAL A 48 -5.54 7.88 26.43
C VAL A 48 -5.23 8.39 27.83
N VAL A 49 -5.40 9.69 28.08
CA VAL A 49 -5.23 10.30 29.41
C VAL A 49 -6.15 9.64 30.42
N THR A 50 -7.40 9.38 30.03
CA THR A 50 -8.38 8.67 30.85
C THR A 50 -7.89 7.25 31.18
N GLN A 51 -7.40 6.48 30.21
CA GLN A 51 -6.89 5.13 30.47
C GLN A 51 -5.66 5.12 31.40
N TYR A 52 -4.78 6.12 31.30
CA TYR A 52 -3.68 6.28 32.25
C TYR A 52 -4.18 6.61 33.67
N ALA A 53 -5.21 7.46 33.80
CA ALA A 53 -5.84 7.75 35.10
C ALA A 53 -6.49 6.51 35.75
N TYR A 54 -7.00 5.57 34.95
CA TYR A 54 -7.48 4.27 35.40
C TYR A 54 -6.36 3.26 35.76
N GLY A 55 -5.08 3.64 35.66
CA GLY A 55 -3.94 2.79 35.98
C GLY A 55 -3.58 1.75 34.91
N ALA A 56 -4.01 1.96 33.66
CA ALA A 56 -3.64 1.06 32.57
C ALA A 56 -2.13 1.12 32.27
N SER A 57 -1.49 -0.04 32.12
CA SER A 57 -0.10 -0.12 31.67
C SER A 57 0.07 0.46 30.26
N THR A 58 1.17 1.18 30.01
CA THR A 58 1.56 1.74 28.71
C THR A 58 1.46 0.71 27.57
N LYS A 59 1.85 -0.55 27.82
CA LYS A 59 1.75 -1.61 26.80
C LYS A 59 0.30 -1.91 26.41
N LYS A 60 -0.62 -1.91 27.38
CA LYS A 60 -2.05 -2.19 27.15
C LYS A 60 -2.71 -1.04 26.39
N VAL A 61 -2.38 0.20 26.74
CA VAL A 61 -2.87 1.41 26.03
C VAL A 61 -2.38 1.40 24.58
N LEU A 62 -1.10 1.13 24.36
CA LEU A 62 -0.51 1.12 23.02
C LEU A 62 -1.11 0.03 22.12
N PHE A 63 -1.13 -1.23 22.57
CA PHE A 63 -1.57 -2.36 21.73
C PHE A 63 -3.09 -2.47 21.61
N LYS A 64 -3.87 -2.09 22.63
CA LYS A 64 -5.33 -2.29 22.62
C LYS A 64 -6.11 -1.07 22.13
N HIS A 65 -5.63 0.14 22.41
CA HIS A 65 -6.37 1.38 22.13
C HIS A 65 -5.73 2.17 20.99
N VAL A 66 -4.46 2.56 21.14
CA VAL A 66 -3.77 3.40 20.17
C VAL A 66 -3.60 2.67 18.83
N PHE A 67 -3.07 1.44 18.83
CA PHE A 67 -2.81 0.67 17.61
C PHE A 67 -4.03 0.51 16.70
N LYS A 68 -5.22 0.28 17.30
CA LYS A 68 -6.46 0.13 16.55
C LYS A 68 -6.87 1.42 15.85
N ASN A 69 -6.65 2.57 16.49
CA ASN A 69 -6.96 3.88 15.93
C ASN A 69 -5.89 4.35 14.92
N THR A 70 -4.62 4.00 15.15
CA THR A 70 -3.52 4.26 14.22
C THR A 70 -3.59 3.38 12.96
N LEU A 71 -4.34 2.27 12.97
CA LEU A 71 -4.54 1.44 11.78
C LEU A 71 -5.39 2.15 10.70
N LEU A 72 -6.23 3.10 11.11
CA LEU A 72 -7.14 3.80 10.20
C LEU A 72 -6.38 4.54 9.08
N PRO A 73 -5.38 5.41 9.36
CA PRO A 73 -4.55 6.01 8.31
C PRO A 73 -3.79 4.99 7.45
N VAL A 74 -3.35 3.88 8.05
CA VAL A 74 -2.58 2.85 7.32
C VAL A 74 -3.46 2.20 6.26
N ILE A 75 -4.73 1.93 6.59
CA ILE A 75 -5.71 1.37 5.65
C ILE A 75 -5.95 2.34 4.47
N THR A 76 -6.03 3.65 4.69
CA THR A 76 -6.19 4.63 3.58
C THR A 76 -5.02 4.56 2.61
N ILE A 77 -3.80 4.62 3.16
CA ILE A 77 -2.59 4.69 2.34
C ILE A 77 -2.45 3.37 1.55
N LEU A 78 -2.80 2.24 2.16
CA LEU A 78 -2.85 0.96 1.45
C LEU A 78 -3.86 0.97 0.31
N GLY A 79 -5.07 1.50 0.51
CA GLY A 79 -6.09 1.63 -0.53
C GLY A 79 -5.60 2.49 -1.71
N MET A 80 -4.97 3.62 -1.41
CA MET A 80 -4.39 4.53 -2.43
C MET A 80 -3.13 3.96 -3.11
N SER A 81 -2.45 2.99 -2.49
CA SER A 81 -1.22 2.41 -3.03
C SER A 81 -1.45 1.40 -4.17
N LEU A 82 -2.66 0.86 -4.31
CA LEU A 82 -3.00 -0.17 -5.30
C LEU A 82 -2.80 0.28 -6.76
N PRO A 83 -3.30 1.45 -7.20
CA PRO A 83 -3.01 1.98 -8.53
C PRO A 83 -1.52 2.28 -8.74
N GLN A 84 -0.85 2.73 -7.67
CA GLN A 84 0.57 3.02 -7.67
C GLN A 84 1.42 1.75 -7.84
N LEU A 85 0.98 0.60 -7.31
CA LEU A 85 1.64 -0.69 -7.54
C LEU A 85 1.56 -1.14 -9.00
N ILE A 86 0.47 -0.81 -9.70
CA ILE A 86 0.22 -1.23 -11.08
C ILE A 86 0.91 -0.29 -12.07
N SER A 87 0.80 1.03 -11.87
CA SER A 87 1.31 2.04 -12.80
C SER A 87 2.63 2.68 -12.36
N GLY A 88 2.92 2.69 -11.06
CA GLY A 88 4.04 3.44 -10.45
C GLY A 88 5.33 2.62 -10.29
N ALA A 89 5.29 1.31 -10.55
CA ALA A 89 6.48 0.46 -10.55
C ALA A 89 7.36 0.63 -11.81
N PHE A 90 7.10 1.63 -12.66
CA PHE A 90 7.87 1.87 -13.89
C PHE A 90 9.40 1.90 -13.68
N ILE A 91 9.86 2.57 -12.62
CA ILE A 91 11.30 2.71 -12.34
C ILE A 91 11.91 1.33 -12.07
N THR A 92 11.26 0.52 -11.23
CA THR A 92 11.72 -0.83 -10.92
C THR A 92 11.54 -1.79 -12.09
N GLU A 93 10.47 -1.68 -12.88
CA GLU A 93 10.26 -2.44 -14.11
C GLU A 93 11.38 -2.19 -15.14
N THR A 94 11.81 -0.93 -15.29
CA THR A 94 12.87 -0.54 -16.22
C THR A 94 14.24 -1.02 -15.74
N VAL A 95 14.56 -0.82 -14.46
CA VAL A 95 15.85 -1.22 -13.87
C VAL A 95 16.02 -2.73 -13.84
N PHE A 96 14.96 -3.48 -13.53
CA PHE A 96 15.00 -4.94 -13.44
C PHE A 96 14.59 -5.67 -14.73
N GLY A 97 14.24 -4.95 -15.80
CA GLY A 97 13.78 -5.55 -17.05
C GLY A 97 12.54 -6.43 -16.87
N TRP A 98 11.67 -6.08 -15.91
CA TRP A 98 10.46 -6.83 -15.63
C TRP A 98 9.31 -6.27 -16.49
N PRO A 99 8.70 -7.05 -17.39
CA PRO A 99 7.60 -6.57 -18.22
C PRO A 99 6.39 -6.33 -17.32
N GLY A 100 5.99 -5.07 -17.18
CA GLY A 100 4.83 -4.65 -16.40
C GLY A 100 4.00 -3.58 -17.10
N MET A 101 2.90 -3.20 -16.46
CA MET A 101 1.94 -2.25 -17.03
C MET A 101 2.52 -0.83 -17.10
N GLY A 102 3.42 -0.46 -16.19
CA GLY A 102 4.09 0.84 -16.23
C GLY A 102 4.96 1.02 -17.48
N GLN A 103 5.78 0.00 -17.80
CA GLN A 103 6.63 -0.01 -18.98
C GLN A 103 5.80 -0.03 -20.28
N LEU A 104 4.67 -0.75 -20.29
CA LEU A 104 3.72 -0.74 -21.41
C LEU A 104 3.14 0.66 -21.62
N GLY A 105 2.70 1.34 -20.56
CA GLY A 105 2.16 2.69 -20.65
C GLY A 105 3.16 3.69 -21.22
N ILE A 106 4.41 3.67 -20.75
CA ILE A 106 5.47 4.55 -21.26
C ILE A 106 5.77 4.27 -22.73
N LYS A 107 5.86 3.00 -23.13
CA LYS A 107 6.04 2.65 -24.55
C LYS A 107 4.89 3.17 -25.41
N SER A 108 3.65 3.01 -24.95
CA SER A 108 2.47 3.51 -25.66
C SER A 108 2.42 5.02 -25.78
N ILE A 109 2.94 5.76 -24.79
CA ILE A 109 3.10 7.23 -24.88
C ILE A 109 4.07 7.58 -26.00
N PHE A 110 5.23 6.92 -26.07
CA PHE A 110 6.22 7.20 -27.12
C PHE A 110 5.79 6.71 -28.51
N SER A 111 4.97 5.65 -28.60
CA SER A 111 4.41 5.16 -29.87
C SER A 111 3.09 5.83 -30.25
N PHE A 112 2.62 6.82 -29.49
CA PHE A 112 1.32 7.50 -29.66
C PHE A 112 0.13 6.53 -29.79
N ASP A 113 0.19 5.41 -29.07
CA ASP A 113 -0.87 4.41 -29.05
C ASP A 113 -1.95 4.79 -28.03
N TYR A 114 -2.81 5.72 -28.42
CA TYR A 114 -3.90 6.24 -27.58
C TYR A 114 -4.86 5.16 -27.04
N PRO A 115 -5.27 4.14 -27.82
CA PRO A 115 -6.08 3.05 -27.30
C PRO A 115 -5.46 2.33 -26.10
N VAL A 116 -4.15 2.04 -26.16
CA VAL A 116 -3.47 1.33 -25.06
C VAL A 116 -3.32 2.23 -23.84
N ILE A 117 -2.98 3.52 -24.03
CA ILE A 117 -2.92 4.50 -22.94
C ILE A 117 -4.28 4.57 -22.22
N MET A 118 -5.37 4.72 -22.99
CA MET A 118 -6.72 4.81 -22.43
C MET A 118 -7.13 3.52 -21.70
N GLY A 119 -6.77 2.35 -22.24
CA GLY A 119 -6.99 1.06 -21.58
C GLY A 119 -6.28 0.95 -20.23
N ILE A 120 -5.00 1.34 -20.17
CA ILE A 120 -4.22 1.34 -18.92
C ILE A 120 -4.81 2.34 -17.91
N THR A 121 -5.25 3.51 -18.37
CA THR A 121 -5.90 4.51 -17.50
C THR A 121 -7.21 3.98 -16.92
N ILE A 122 -8.10 3.40 -17.74
CA ILE A 122 -9.37 2.84 -17.27
C ILE A 122 -9.13 1.69 -16.28
N PHE A 123 -8.17 0.80 -16.58
CA PHE A 123 -7.81 -0.30 -15.69
C PHE A 123 -7.25 0.20 -14.35
N SER A 124 -6.40 1.23 -14.38
CA SER A 124 -5.84 1.85 -13.18
C SER A 124 -6.93 2.51 -12.33
N SER A 125 -7.89 3.19 -12.96
CA SER A 125 -9.06 3.77 -12.29
C SER A 125 -9.96 2.71 -11.67
N LEU A 126 -10.20 1.58 -12.35
CA LEU A 126 -10.96 0.46 -11.80
C LEU A 126 -10.28 -0.11 -10.55
N MET A 127 -8.95 -0.28 -10.60
CA MET A 127 -8.18 -0.74 -9.44
C MET A 127 -8.13 0.27 -8.30
N LEU A 128 -8.17 1.57 -8.60
CA LEU A 128 -8.32 2.62 -7.61
C LEU A 128 -9.65 2.50 -6.88
N ILE A 129 -10.74 2.31 -7.62
CA ILE A 129 -12.09 2.12 -7.04
C ILE A 129 -12.12 0.86 -6.18
N LEU A 130 -11.59 -0.26 -6.68
CA LEU A 130 -11.52 -1.51 -5.93
C LEU A 130 -10.65 -1.38 -4.67
N GLY A 131 -9.53 -0.67 -4.75
CA GLY A 131 -8.64 -0.44 -3.62
C GLY A 131 -9.26 0.41 -2.53
N ASN A 132 -9.96 1.48 -2.92
CA ASN A 132 -10.73 2.30 -1.98
C ASN A 132 -11.90 1.51 -1.39
N LEU A 133 -12.61 0.69 -2.18
CA LEU A 133 -13.67 -0.16 -1.65
C LEU A 133 -13.15 -1.15 -0.61
N VAL A 134 -11.99 -1.76 -0.84
CA VAL A 134 -11.34 -2.64 0.14
C VAL A 134 -10.95 -1.85 1.39
N ALA A 135 -10.43 -0.63 1.24
CA ALA A 135 -10.13 0.24 2.37
C ALA A 135 -11.40 0.56 3.18
N ASP A 136 -12.51 0.89 2.53
CA ASP A 136 -13.80 1.17 3.17
C ASP A 136 -14.37 -0.04 3.92
N VAL A 137 -14.25 -1.25 3.35
CA VAL A 137 -14.63 -2.49 4.04
C VAL A 137 -13.74 -2.76 5.26
N LEU A 138 -12.43 -2.52 5.13
CA LEU A 138 -11.50 -2.65 6.25
C LEU A 138 -11.78 -1.60 7.32
N TYR A 139 -12.16 -0.38 6.94
CA TYR A 139 -12.64 0.66 7.85
C TYR A 139 -13.84 0.20 8.64
N ALA A 140 -14.88 -0.31 7.97
CA ALA A 140 -16.09 -0.81 8.63
C ALA A 140 -15.80 -1.97 9.60
N LYS A 141 -14.79 -2.80 9.31
CA LYS A 141 -14.39 -3.91 10.18
C LYS A 141 -13.56 -3.46 11.38
N VAL A 142 -12.68 -2.48 11.17
CA VAL A 142 -11.79 -1.96 12.22
C VAL A 142 -12.56 -1.02 13.15
N ASP A 143 -13.42 -0.15 12.64
CA ASP A 143 -14.21 0.77 13.45
C ASP A 143 -15.70 0.38 13.55
N PRO A 144 -16.12 -0.31 14.61
CA PRO A 144 -17.53 -0.60 14.85
C PRO A 144 -18.35 0.63 15.25
N ARG A 145 -17.76 1.83 15.40
CA ARG A 145 -18.50 3.08 15.71
C ARG A 145 -19.25 3.65 14.50
N ILE A 146 -18.91 3.23 13.28
CA ILE A 146 -19.61 3.63 12.05
C ILE A 146 -20.97 2.91 11.91
N LYS A 147 -21.25 1.94 12.78
CA LYS A 147 -22.55 1.26 12.83
C LYS A 147 -23.56 2.09 13.64
N ASN A 148 -24.07 3.15 13.01
CA ASN A 148 -25.40 3.69 13.31
C ASN A 148 -26.34 3.33 12.17
#